data_AF-A0A4Y2JP59-F1
#
_entry.id   AF-A0A4Y2JP59-F1
#
_cell.length_a   1.000
_cell.length_b   1.000
_cell.length_c   1.000
_cell.angle_alpha   90.00
_cell.angle_beta   90.00
_cell.angle_gamma   90.00
#
_symmetry.space_group_name_H-M   'P 1'
#
loop_
_entity.id
_entity.type
_entity.pdbx_description
1 polymer ?
#
loop_
_entity_poly.entity_id
_entity_poly.type
_entity_poly.pdbx_seq_one_letter_code
_entity_poly.pdbx_strand_id
1 'polypeptide(L)'
;MLLSLQERDRKVKVQVIKNSSLQRALEEANCPPADAQAIQPTAEFYGINGETDHLLRSLAELTSVLKEMRRYMDMQTRETKLLRDTLERCEMCRTHKHCRDSPCYPGVQCADTSDGFRCGPCPRGYTGDGITCKQVVTCNDRPCFEGKENILARFRSPQPFCLKHINRHAVFRRI
;
A
#
# COMPACT_ATOMS: atom_id res chain seq x y z
N MET A 1 13.50 -6.25 -43.62
CA MET A 1 13.72 -4.80 -43.49
C MET A 1 13.67 -4.48 -42.00
N LEU A 2 14.83 -4.26 -41.39
CA LEU A 2 15.01 -3.93 -39.97
C LEU A 2 14.68 -2.46 -39.76
N LEU A 3 13.76 -2.13 -38.86
CA LEU A 3 13.63 -0.79 -38.30
C LEU A 3 13.87 -0.86 -36.78
N SER A 4 14.85 -0.07 -36.37
CA SER A 4 15.54 0.01 -35.09
C SER A 4 14.62 0.40 -33.91
N LEU A 5 14.54 -0.47 -32.90
CA LEU A 5 13.95 -0.20 -31.59
C LEU A 5 14.96 0.52 -30.67
N GLN A 6 15.39 1.73 -31.02
CA GLN A 6 16.46 2.42 -30.27
C GLN A 6 16.08 3.76 -29.62
N GLU A 7 14.79 3.99 -29.29
CA GLU A 7 14.35 5.26 -28.70
C GLU A 7 13.61 5.17 -27.35
N ARG A 8 13.56 3.99 -26.70
CA ARG A 8 12.80 3.83 -25.44
C ARG A 8 13.56 4.07 -24.13
N ASP A 9 14.81 4.54 -24.18
CA ASP A 9 15.61 4.85 -22.99
C ASP A 9 16.35 6.20 -23.11
N ARG A 10 15.64 7.29 -23.45
CA ARG A 10 16.22 8.63 -23.32
C ARG A 10 16.27 9.00 -21.84
N LYS A 11 17.35 8.62 -21.15
CA LYS A 11 17.63 9.01 -19.77
C LYS A 11 17.80 10.52 -19.70
N VAL A 12 16.78 11.21 -19.18
CA VAL A 12 16.84 12.64 -18.92
C VAL A 12 17.67 12.86 -17.66
N LYS A 13 18.83 13.49 -17.80
CA LYS A 13 19.73 13.80 -16.68
C LYS A 13 19.25 15.10 -16.03
N VAL A 14 18.54 14.98 -14.91
CA VAL A 14 18.07 16.13 -14.15
C VAL A 14 19.16 16.56 -13.17
N GLN A 15 19.68 17.78 -13.31
CA GLN A 15 20.53 18.41 -12.31
C GLN A 15 19.74 19.45 -11.53
N VAL A 16 19.85 19.39 -10.20
CA VAL A 16 19.22 20.35 -9.28
C VAL A 16 20.25 21.42 -8.97
N ILE A 17 20.09 22.59 -9.58
CA ILE A 17 20.95 23.75 -9.30
C ILE A 17 20.35 24.47 -8.08
N LYS A 18 21.09 24.53 -6.97
CA LYS A 18 20.64 25.19 -5.74
C LYS A 18 21.27 26.58 -5.63
N ASN A 19 20.48 27.55 -5.17
CA ASN A 19 20.87 28.95 -4.93
C ASN A 19 21.19 29.79 -6.19
N SER A 20 20.60 29.46 -7.34
CA SER A 20 20.60 30.29 -8.54
C SER A 20 19.19 30.80 -8.86
N SER A 21 19.09 31.96 -9.50
CA SER A 21 17.82 32.47 -10.01
C SER A 21 17.35 31.62 -11.19
N LEU A 22 16.03 31.50 -11.36
CA LEU A 22 15.40 30.69 -12.41
C LEU A 22 15.96 31.02 -13.81
N GLN A 23 16.27 32.30 -14.05
CA GLN A 23 16.87 32.81 -15.29
C GLN A 23 18.24 32.15 -15.60
N ARG A 24 19.13 32.05 -14.60
CA ARG A 24 20.48 31.48 -14.76
C ARG A 24 20.44 29.96 -14.93
N ALA A 25 19.48 29.28 -14.30
CA ALA A 25 19.28 27.84 -14.48
C ALA A 25 18.80 27.49 -15.89
N LEU A 26 18.03 28.37 -16.54
CA LEU A 26 17.59 28.21 -17.93
C LEU A 26 18.74 28.41 -18.93
N GLU A 27 19.60 29.41 -18.69
CA GLU A 27 20.78 29.68 -19.52
C GLU A 27 21.80 28.53 -19.45
N GLU A 28 22.03 27.94 -18.27
CA GLU A 28 22.91 26.78 -18.09
C GLU A 28 22.37 25.48 -18.72
N ALA A 29 21.06 25.35 -18.90
CA ALA A 29 20.44 24.18 -19.53
C ALA A 29 20.44 24.22 -21.06
N ASN A 30 20.96 25.31 -21.67
CA ASN A 30 21.03 25.53 -23.12
C ASN A 30 19.67 25.33 -23.82
N CYS A 31 18.59 25.75 -23.16
CA CYS A 31 17.26 25.79 -23.75
C CYS A 31 17.13 27.07 -24.60
N PRO A 32 16.92 26.98 -25.92
CA PRO A 32 16.70 28.17 -26.74
C PRO A 32 15.38 28.84 -26.33
N PRO A 33 15.31 30.18 -26.29
CA PRO A 33 14.05 30.89 -26.11
C PRO A 33 13.27 30.82 -27.43
N ALA A 34 12.68 29.66 -27.73
CA ALA A 34 11.70 29.55 -28.79
C ALA A 34 10.33 29.89 -28.20
N ASP A 35 9.93 31.15 -28.40
CA ASP A 35 8.55 31.62 -28.46
C ASP A 35 7.62 31.20 -27.30
N ALA A 36 8.10 31.30 -26.07
CA ALA A 36 7.22 31.45 -24.92
C ALA A 36 6.60 32.85 -24.96
N GLN A 37 5.72 33.09 -25.93
CA GLN A 37 4.68 34.10 -25.75
C GLN A 37 3.85 33.60 -24.58
N ALA A 38 3.96 34.27 -23.43
CA ALA A 38 2.93 34.15 -22.42
C ALA A 38 1.59 34.39 -23.14
N ILE A 39 0.68 33.42 -23.06
CA ILE A 39 -0.70 33.64 -23.48
C ILE A 39 -1.20 34.78 -22.60
N GLN A 40 -1.14 36.00 -23.11
CA GLN A 40 -1.89 37.11 -22.56
C GLN A 40 -3.36 36.71 -22.68
N PRO A 41 -4.19 36.88 -21.63
CA PRO A 41 -5.62 36.72 -21.80
C PRO A 41 -6.10 37.92 -22.64
N THR A 42 -6.17 37.76 -23.96
CA THR A 42 -7.03 38.62 -24.78
C THR A 42 -8.45 38.24 -24.42
N ALA A 43 -9.04 39.07 -23.58
CA ALA A 43 -10.36 38.95 -23.03
C ALA A 43 -11.43 39.09 -24.11
N GLU A 44 -11.67 38.05 -24.92
CA GLU A 44 -12.88 37.91 -25.74
C GLU A 44 -13.31 36.43 -25.79
N PHE A 45 -13.91 35.95 -24.69
CA PHE A 45 -14.70 34.72 -24.67
C PHE A 45 -16.17 35.08 -24.38
N TYR A 46 -17.02 34.96 -25.40
CA TYR A 46 -18.46 35.12 -25.29
C TYR A 46 -19.05 33.98 -24.43
N GLY A 47 -19.28 34.29 -23.16
CA GLY A 47 -20.44 33.89 -22.36
C GLY A 47 -20.94 32.44 -22.43
N ILE A 48 -20.43 31.60 -21.53
CA ILE A 48 -21.27 30.74 -20.67
C ILE A 48 -20.84 30.99 -19.22
N ASN A 49 -20.73 32.26 -18.82
CA ASN A 49 -20.13 32.66 -17.54
C ASN A 49 -21.06 32.48 -16.33
N GLY A 50 -22.21 31.83 -16.52
CA GLY A 50 -23.16 31.52 -15.43
C GLY A 50 -23.11 30.06 -14.98
N GLU A 51 -22.97 29.12 -15.92
CA GLU A 51 -23.19 27.69 -15.65
C GLU A 51 -21.92 26.98 -15.20
N THR A 52 -20.76 27.31 -15.79
CA THR A 52 -19.45 26.85 -15.34
C THR A 52 -19.07 27.45 -13.98
N ASP A 53 -19.43 28.71 -13.72
CA ASP A 53 -19.22 29.37 -12.42
C ASP A 53 -20.08 28.75 -11.31
N HIS A 54 -21.32 28.39 -11.61
CA HIS A 54 -22.19 27.68 -10.66
C HIS A 54 -21.64 26.29 -10.33
N LEU A 55 -21.16 25.56 -11.35
CA LEU A 55 -20.52 24.25 -11.16
C LEU A 55 -19.22 24.37 -10.36
N LEU A 56 -18.38 25.38 -10.63
CA LEU A 56 -17.14 25.61 -9.86
C LEU A 56 -17.42 25.94 -8.40
N ARG A 57 -18.48 26.71 -8.09
CA ARG A 57 -18.93 26.95 -6.71
C ARG A 57 -19.43 25.67 -6.05
N SER A 58 -20.26 24.91 -6.75
CA SER A 58 -20.79 23.63 -6.27
C SER A 58 -19.65 22.62 -5.98
N LEU A 59 -18.65 22.55 -6.87
CA LEU A 59 -17.48 21.68 -6.69
C LEU A 59 -16.57 22.17 -5.56
N ALA A 60 -16.44 23.49 -5.36
CA ALA A 60 -15.70 24.05 -4.22
C ALA A 60 -16.40 23.73 -2.89
N GLU A 61 -17.72 23.84 -2.83
CA GLU A 61 -18.53 23.45 -1.67
C GLU A 61 -18.40 21.96 -1.37
N LEU A 62 -18.58 21.08 -2.37
CA LEU A 62 -18.40 19.63 -2.21
C LEU A 62 -16.97 19.29 -1.78
N THR A 63 -15.96 19.96 -2.34
CA THR A 63 -14.56 19.78 -1.92
C THR A 63 -14.34 20.20 -0.47
N SER A 64 -15.01 21.26 -0.02
CA SER A 64 -14.99 21.70 1.37
C SER A 64 -15.59 20.65 2.30
N VAL A 65 -16.78 20.13 1.95
CA VAL A 65 -17.47 19.08 2.71
C VAL A 65 -16.64 17.79 2.76
N LEU A 66 -16.05 17.36 1.64
CA LEU A 66 -15.19 16.17 1.61
C LEU A 66 -13.90 16.34 2.41
N LYS A 67 -13.35 17.56 2.49
CA LYS A 67 -12.21 17.87 3.38
C LYS A 67 -12.62 17.79 4.84
N GLU A 68 -13.80 18.29 5.18
CA GLU A 68 -14.34 18.25 6.54
C GLU A 68 -14.67 16.84 6.99
N MET A 69 -15.33 16.05 6.15
CA MET A 69 -15.60 14.64 6.40
C MET A 69 -14.31 13.83 6.55
N ARG A 70 -13.26 14.12 5.77
CA ARG A 70 -11.95 13.47 5.94
C ARG A 70 -11.34 13.79 7.30
N ARG A 71 -11.40 15.05 7.74
CA ARG A 71 -10.95 15.44 9.08
C ARG A 71 -11.74 14.71 10.17
N TYR A 72 -13.06 14.59 10.00
CA TYR A 72 -13.90 13.83 10.92
C TYR A 72 -13.51 12.34 10.97
N MET A 73 -13.29 11.71 9.82
CA MET A 73 -12.84 10.31 9.74
C MET A 73 -11.45 10.11 10.36
N ASP A 74 -10.52 11.03 10.12
CA ASP A 74 -9.18 11.00 10.74
C ASP A 74 -9.29 11.13 12.27
N MET A 75 -10.16 12.02 12.76
CA MET A 75 -10.40 12.22 14.19
C MET A 75 -11.09 11.00 14.82
N GLN A 76 -12.13 10.45 14.18
CA GLN A 76 -12.79 9.20 14.57
C GLN A 76 -11.82 8.03 14.65
N THR A 77 -10.90 7.93 13.69
CA THR A 77 -9.85 6.90 13.68
C THR A 77 -8.91 7.06 14.87
N ARG A 78 -8.53 8.30 15.22
CA ARG A 78 -7.68 8.58 16.40
C ARG A 78 -8.38 8.26 17.71
N GLU A 79 -9.61 8.73 17.89
CA GLU A 79 -10.46 8.44 19.05
C GLU A 79 -10.62 6.91 19.23
N THR A 80 -10.98 6.20 18.16
CA THR A 80 -11.13 4.74 18.19
C THR A 80 -9.82 4.04 18.55
N LYS A 81 -8.69 4.49 18.00
CA LYS A 81 -7.36 3.92 18.30
C LYS A 81 -6.98 4.16 19.76
N LEU A 82 -7.24 5.35 20.28
CA LEU A 82 -6.99 5.69 21.68
C LEU A 82 -7.85 4.84 22.62
N LEU A 83 -9.15 4.73 22.33
CA LEU A 83 -10.06 3.90 23.10
C LEU A 83 -9.60 2.43 23.11
N ARG A 84 -9.21 1.90 21.95
CA ARG A 84 -8.67 0.53 21.84
C ARG A 84 -7.39 0.32 22.66
N ASP A 85 -6.40 1.22 22.56
CA ASP A 85 -5.15 1.14 23.35
C ASP A 85 -5.44 1.23 24.86
N THR A 86 -6.41 2.07 25.24
CA THR A 86 -6.85 2.21 26.64
C THR A 86 -7.49 0.92 27.14
N LEU A 87 -8.36 0.29 26.34
CA LEU A 87 -8.99 -0.99 26.70
C LEU A 87 -7.99 -2.14 26.76
N GLU A 88 -6.96 -2.17 25.91
CA GLU A 88 -5.91 -3.18 25.94
C GLU A 88 -5.04 -3.11 27.22
N ARG A 89 -4.92 -1.91 27.80
CA ARG A 89 -4.17 -1.64 29.04
C ARG A 89 -5.02 -1.69 30.32
N CYS A 90 -6.35 -1.60 30.20
CA CYS A 90 -7.26 -1.69 31.34
C CYS A 90 -7.40 -3.16 31.79
N GLU A 91 -6.84 -3.50 32.95
CA GLU A 91 -6.88 -4.87 33.49
C GLU A 91 -8.32 -5.37 33.71
N MET A 92 -9.20 -4.52 34.25
CA MET A 92 -10.61 -4.85 34.49
C MET A 92 -11.46 -4.95 33.22
N CYS A 93 -10.98 -4.39 32.10
CA CYS A 93 -11.68 -4.39 30.82
C CYS A 93 -11.25 -5.56 29.93
N ARG A 94 -10.18 -6.29 30.30
CA ARG A 94 -9.79 -7.51 29.61
C ARG A 94 -10.89 -8.54 29.80
N THR A 95 -11.58 -8.86 28.72
CA THR A 95 -12.42 -10.05 28.68
C THR A 95 -11.50 -11.26 28.77
N HIS A 96 -11.36 -11.83 29.97
CA HIS A 96 -10.67 -13.09 30.17
C HIS A 96 -11.46 -14.17 29.44
N LYS A 97 -11.02 -14.52 28.24
CA LYS A 97 -11.57 -15.67 27.52
C LYS A 97 -11.17 -16.93 28.27
N HIS A 98 -12.07 -17.89 28.27
CA HIS A 98 -11.85 -19.21 28.84
C HIS A 98 -11.85 -20.26 27.74
N CYS A 99 -11.40 -21.47 28.05
CA CYS A 99 -11.40 -22.56 27.08
C CYS A 99 -12.80 -22.88 26.54
N ARG A 100 -13.85 -22.57 27.30
CA ARG A 100 -15.25 -22.67 26.87
C ARG A 100 -15.58 -21.77 25.66
N ASP A 101 -14.89 -20.65 25.50
CA ASP A 101 -15.06 -19.74 24.37
C ASP A 101 -14.34 -20.23 23.09
N SER A 102 -13.74 -21.43 23.16
CA SER A 102 -12.95 -22.04 22.08
C SER A 102 -11.90 -21.10 21.47
N PRO A 103 -11.02 -20.47 22.28
CA PRO A 103 -10.07 -19.47 21.79
C PRO A 103 -8.85 -20.08 21.08
N CYS A 104 -8.59 -21.38 21.26
CA CYS A 104 -7.47 -22.07 20.63
C CYS A 104 -7.84 -22.61 19.25
N TYR A 105 -6.82 -22.86 18.43
CA TYR A 105 -7.01 -23.51 17.14
C TYR A 105 -7.71 -24.87 17.28
N PRO A 106 -8.63 -25.24 16.37
CA PRO A 106 -9.35 -26.51 16.46
C PRO A 106 -8.41 -27.71 16.64
N GLY A 107 -8.66 -28.51 17.69
CA GLY A 107 -7.84 -29.68 18.02
C GLY A 107 -6.58 -29.40 18.84
N VAL A 108 -6.28 -28.13 19.17
CA VAL A 108 -5.23 -27.76 20.13
C VAL A 108 -5.77 -27.89 21.55
N GLN A 109 -4.94 -28.44 22.45
CA GLN A 109 -5.28 -28.54 23.87
C GLN A 109 -5.39 -27.15 24.50
N CYS A 110 -6.48 -26.90 25.23
CA CYS A 110 -6.71 -25.65 25.94
C CYS A 110 -6.74 -25.92 27.45
N ALA A 111 -6.09 -25.06 28.23
CA ALA A 111 -6.15 -25.06 29.69
C ALA A 111 -6.53 -23.68 30.22
N ASP A 112 -7.52 -23.63 31.10
CA ASP A 112 -7.87 -22.40 31.83
C ASP A 112 -6.81 -22.08 32.89
N THR A 113 -6.53 -20.80 33.07
CA THR A 113 -5.58 -20.25 34.04
C THR A 113 -6.21 -19.11 34.84
N SER A 114 -5.59 -18.70 35.94
CA SER A 114 -6.01 -17.52 36.73
C SER A 114 -6.22 -16.27 35.86
N ASP A 115 -5.39 -16.12 34.84
CA ASP A 115 -5.36 -14.94 33.97
C ASP A 115 -6.06 -15.14 32.61
N GLY A 116 -6.83 -16.23 32.44
CA GLY A 116 -7.58 -16.51 31.20
C GLY A 116 -7.35 -17.94 30.70
N PHE A 117 -6.78 -18.09 29.50
CA PHE A 117 -6.56 -19.39 28.86
C PHE A 117 -5.13 -19.53 28.32
N ARG A 118 -4.65 -20.78 28.20
CA ARG A 118 -3.41 -21.13 27.53
C ARG A 118 -3.65 -22.21 26.50
N CYS A 119 -3.21 -21.95 25.26
CA CYS A 119 -3.21 -22.94 24.19
C CYS A 119 -1.92 -23.75 24.19
N GLY A 120 -2.05 -25.03 23.89
CA GLY A 120 -0.93 -25.93 23.62
C GLY A 120 -0.30 -25.69 22.24
N PRO A 121 0.68 -26.53 21.86
CA PRO A 121 1.32 -26.43 20.55
C PRO A 121 0.34 -26.74 19.41
N CYS A 122 0.61 -26.16 18.23
CA CYS A 122 -0.13 -26.46 17.02
C CYS A 122 -0.04 -27.96 16.65
N PRO A 123 -1.09 -28.51 15.99
CA PRO A 123 -1.08 -29.89 15.52
C PRO A 123 0.05 -30.14 14.51
N ARG A 124 0.37 -31.42 14.28
CA ARG A 124 1.44 -31.82 13.34
C ARG A 124 1.20 -31.23 11.95
N GLY A 125 2.25 -30.67 11.36
CA GLY A 125 2.17 -30.00 10.06
C GLY A 125 1.62 -28.58 10.13
N TYR A 126 1.42 -28.00 11.32
CA TYR A 126 1.07 -26.60 11.53
C TYR A 126 2.07 -25.90 12.46
N THR A 127 2.19 -24.59 12.32
CA THR A 127 3.07 -23.72 13.14
C THR A 127 2.35 -22.45 13.55
N GLY A 128 2.68 -21.91 14.72
CA GLY A 128 2.03 -20.73 15.30
C GLY A 128 2.08 -20.72 16.83
N ASP A 129 1.22 -19.91 17.42
CA ASP A 129 1.09 -19.65 18.86
C ASP A 129 0.00 -20.51 19.54
N GLY A 130 -0.58 -21.49 18.83
CA GLY A 130 -1.66 -22.34 19.32
C GLY A 130 -3.06 -21.71 19.22
N ILE A 131 -3.14 -20.39 19.02
CA ILE A 131 -4.38 -19.66 18.68
C ILE A 131 -4.51 -19.57 17.17
N THR A 132 -3.46 -19.11 16.50
CA THR A 132 -3.35 -18.99 15.05
C THR A 132 -2.33 -20.01 14.54
N CYS A 133 -2.82 -21.16 14.10
CA CYS A 133 -1.99 -22.18 13.48
C CYS A 133 -2.08 -22.10 11.95
N LYS A 134 -0.93 -22.04 11.28
CA LYS A 134 -0.80 -22.05 9.81
C LYS A 134 -0.10 -23.32 9.36
N GLN A 135 -0.53 -23.88 8.23
CA GLN A 135 0.10 -25.08 7.70
C GLN A 135 1.58 -24.82 7.41
N VAL A 136 2.43 -25.74 7.86
CA VAL A 136 3.86 -25.76 7.54
C VAL A 136 3.98 -26.18 6.08
N VAL A 137 4.41 -25.23 5.25
CA VAL A 137 4.66 -25.47 3.84
C VAL A 137 6.12 -25.90 3.69
N THR A 138 6.33 -27.13 3.26
CA THR A 138 7.65 -27.68 2.98
C THR A 138 8.02 -27.52 1.50
N CYS A 139 9.31 -27.71 1.18
CA CYS A 139 9.77 -27.70 -0.21
C CYS A 139 9.13 -28.82 -1.07
N ASN A 140 8.67 -29.92 -0.44
CA ASN A 140 8.04 -31.04 -1.14
C ASN A 140 6.60 -30.73 -1.54
N ASP A 141 5.93 -29.81 -0.84
CA ASP A 141 4.54 -29.42 -1.10
C ASP A 141 4.38 -28.58 -2.37
N ARG A 142 5.51 -28.15 -2.98
CA ARG A 142 5.57 -27.33 -4.20
C ARG A 142 4.50 -26.21 -4.18
N PRO A 143 4.49 -25.37 -3.13
CA PRO A 143 3.48 -24.33 -3.00
C PRO A 143 3.57 -23.38 -4.19
N CYS A 144 2.44 -23.17 -4.86
CA CYS A 144 2.34 -22.22 -5.95
C CYS A 144 1.85 -20.88 -5.39
N PHE A 145 2.63 -19.83 -5.62
CA PHE A 145 2.33 -18.50 -5.11
C PHE A 145 1.77 -17.62 -6.23
N GLU A 146 0.63 -16.99 -5.97
CA GLU A 146 0.21 -15.81 -6.73
C GLU A 146 1.06 -14.64 -6.26
N GLY A 147 1.88 -14.10 -7.17
CA GLY A 147 2.78 -13.01 -6.86
C GLY A 147 2.01 -11.78 -6.40
N LYS A 148 2.02 -11.49 -5.09
CA LYS A 148 1.76 -10.12 -4.61
C LYS A 148 3.02 -9.31 -4.85
N GLU A 149 2.83 -8.21 -5.55
CA GLU A 149 3.85 -7.41 -6.21
C GLU A 149 4.95 -6.93 -5.24
N ASN A 150 6.19 -6.89 -5.75
CA ASN A 150 7.42 -6.31 -5.16
C ASN A 150 8.26 -7.11 -4.14
N ILE A 151 8.62 -8.36 -4.43
CA ILE A 151 9.85 -8.96 -3.86
C ILE A 151 10.72 -9.71 -4.89
N LEU A 152 10.83 -9.20 -6.13
CA LEU A 152 11.94 -9.43 -7.08
C LEU A 152 11.42 -9.04 -8.48
N ALA A 153 11.67 -7.80 -8.89
CA ALA A 153 11.32 -7.28 -10.21
C ALA A 153 12.15 -7.95 -11.32
N ARG A 154 11.91 -9.24 -11.63
CA ARG A 154 12.50 -9.87 -12.83
C ARG A 154 11.70 -10.96 -13.53
N PHE A 155 10.49 -11.28 -13.11
CA PHE A 155 9.64 -12.22 -13.85
C PHE A 155 8.25 -11.62 -14.08
N ARG A 156 8.08 -10.93 -15.23
CA ARG A 156 6.76 -10.69 -15.83
C ARG A 156 6.19 -12.02 -16.31
N SER A 157 5.52 -12.77 -15.45
CA SER A 157 4.63 -13.84 -15.90
C SER A 157 3.38 -13.91 -15.02
N PRO A 158 2.17 -13.89 -15.61
CA PRO A 158 0.90 -13.98 -14.89
C PRO A 158 0.55 -15.41 -14.44
N GLN A 159 1.49 -16.35 -14.47
CA GLN A 159 1.26 -17.75 -14.09
C GLN A 159 1.66 -18.01 -12.64
N PRO A 160 0.94 -18.89 -11.91
CA PRO A 160 1.35 -19.32 -10.59
C PRO A 160 2.73 -19.98 -10.66
N PHE A 161 3.68 -19.47 -9.88
CA PHE A 161 5.02 -20.05 -9.79
C PHE A 161 5.11 -20.91 -8.55
N CYS A 162 5.57 -22.15 -8.70
CA CYS A 162 5.79 -23.02 -7.56
C CYS A 162 7.25 -22.90 -7.09
N LEU A 163 7.45 -22.66 -5.79
CA LEU A 163 8.77 -22.47 -5.20
C LEU A 163 9.40 -23.84 -4.94
N LYS A 164 10.53 -24.15 -5.59
CA LYS A 164 11.38 -25.29 -5.21
C LYS A 164 12.61 -24.76 -4.49
N HIS A 165 12.70 -24.97 -3.19
CA HIS A 165 13.87 -24.66 -2.39
C HIS A 165 14.86 -25.84 -2.45
N ILE A 166 15.64 -25.94 -3.52
CA ILE A 166 16.70 -26.95 -3.61
C ILE A 166 17.94 -26.36 -2.96
N ASN A 167 18.32 -26.92 -1.80
CA ASN A 167 19.57 -26.70 -1.05
C ASN A 167 20.31 -25.38 -1.37
N ARG A 168 19.82 -24.28 -0.77
CA ARG A 168 20.38 -22.91 -0.81
C ARG A 168 20.00 -22.02 -2.01
N HIS A 169 19.23 -22.48 -3.00
CA HIS A 169 18.69 -21.62 -4.06
C HIS A 169 17.18 -21.81 -4.23
N ALA A 170 16.40 -20.73 -4.11
CA ALA A 170 15.00 -20.72 -4.51
C ALA A 170 14.92 -20.75 -6.04
N VAL A 171 14.54 -21.89 -6.61
CA VAL A 171 14.33 -22.04 -8.05
C VAL A 171 12.84 -21.94 -8.32
N PHE A 172 12.43 -20.89 -9.00
CA PHE A 172 11.07 -20.72 -9.50
C PHE A 172 10.92 -21.53 -10.78
N ARG A 173 10.00 -22.50 -10.80
CA ARG A 173 9.64 -23.19 -12.04
C ARG A 173 8.32 -22.63 -12.54
N ARG A 174 8.34 -22.13 -13.78
CA ARG A 174 7.13 -21.75 -14.52
C ARG A 174 6.34 -23.03 -14.82
N ILE A 175 5.02 -22.99 -14.64
CA ILE A 175 4.11 -24.05 -15.08
C ILE A 175 3.93 -23.94 -16.59
#